data_AF-A0A942EHA2-F1
#
_entry.id   AF-A0A942EHA2-F1
#
_cell.length_a   1.000
_cell.length_b   1.000
_cell.length_c   1.000
_cell.angle_alpha   90.00
_cell.angle_beta   90.00
_cell.angle_gamma   90.00
#
_symmetry.space_group_name_H-M   'P 1'
#
loop_
_entity.id
_entity.type
_entity.pdbx_description
1 polymer ?
#
loop_
_entity_poly.entity_id
_entity_poly.type
_entity_poly.pdbx_seq_one_letter_code
_entity_poly.pdbx_strand_id
1 'polypeptide(L)'
;MDIFDQSSLEQNKEVLSWKNKKHRSDRDTIFSIIEQDSGRSTLKQLAEILTDHPDTIGNFSMRQADYYKMLYKSGKTEMKIRPWRPEEDNILYNLIQKGVSNNKIAAILNRTRQAVCHRIIQLDFQTRISEKKASHVKEGLVKGLPHAEIAKNCNAKLSSVRHISSKYKPYVDKRRLAFPRNGSFVEREIRASLESRYGDAVLPKKSSKTWSGGRYEIDIPIVAGEHKFAIEVQSSLHKDKKFRDYAKMRFAEEKGWLWLPVWVMEVNPDIKIANKFVKLICHLINNYQKGNTRPYFRYMEIIRKKEEEEFYAPIQEPVYNKWVTYGDYWTDVEEQILKDNYGKVPKKKLANF
;
A
#
# COMPACT_ATOMS: atom_id res chain seq x y z
N MET A 1 -39.03 -35.03 25.14
CA MET A 1 -38.09 -35.66 26.08
C MET A 1 -36.83 -35.92 25.27
N ASP A 2 -35.97 -34.92 25.16
CA ASP A 2 -34.69 -35.05 24.47
C ASP A 2 -33.63 -35.42 25.50
N ILE A 3 -33.34 -36.72 25.58
CA ILE A 3 -32.16 -37.22 26.28
C ILE A 3 -30.98 -36.95 25.35
N PHE A 4 -30.46 -35.72 25.39
CA PHE A 4 -29.16 -35.44 24.78
C PHE A 4 -28.11 -36.29 25.50
N ASP A 5 -27.45 -37.15 24.74
CA ASP A 5 -26.45 -38.12 25.20
C ASP A 5 -25.24 -37.40 25.82
N GLN A 6 -25.33 -37.19 27.15
CA GLN A 6 -24.29 -36.57 27.97
C GLN A 6 -22.97 -37.37 27.94
N SER A 7 -22.99 -38.66 27.56
CA SER A 7 -21.78 -39.48 27.52
C SER A 7 -20.84 -39.07 26.37
N SER A 8 -21.38 -38.63 25.24
CA SER A 8 -20.60 -38.16 24.09
C SER A 8 -19.85 -36.85 24.35
N LEU A 9 -20.42 -35.99 25.21
CA LEU A 9 -19.82 -34.71 25.61
C LEU A 9 -18.71 -34.90 26.64
N GLU A 10 -18.83 -35.87 27.54
CA GLU A 10 -17.78 -36.19 28.51
C GLU A 10 -16.57 -36.88 27.85
N GLN A 11 -16.80 -37.83 26.92
CA GLN A 11 -15.73 -38.46 26.15
C GLN A 11 -14.91 -37.46 25.34
N ASN A 12 -15.56 -36.45 24.73
CA ASN A 12 -14.86 -35.40 23.99
C ASN A 12 -14.03 -34.48 24.90
N LYS A 13 -14.48 -34.19 26.13
CA LYS A 13 -13.69 -33.43 27.11
C LYS A 13 -12.46 -34.20 27.57
N GLU A 14 -12.59 -35.51 27.74
CA GLU A 14 -11.50 -36.38 28.19
C GLU A 14 -10.41 -36.52 27.10
N VAL A 15 -10.82 -36.68 25.84
CA VAL A 15 -9.90 -36.70 24.68
C VAL A 15 -9.17 -35.37 24.51
N LEU A 16 -9.86 -34.23 24.67
CA LEU A 16 -9.23 -32.90 24.62
C LEU A 16 -8.27 -32.66 25.80
N SER A 17 -8.63 -33.11 27.01
CA SER A 17 -7.78 -33.05 28.20
C SER A 17 -6.50 -33.88 28.02
N TRP A 18 -6.62 -35.10 27.49
CA TRP A 18 -5.49 -35.98 27.22
C TRP A 18 -4.57 -35.42 26.14
N LYS A 19 -5.12 -34.90 25.02
CA LYS A 19 -4.34 -34.22 23.97
C LYS A 19 -3.58 -33.01 24.51
N ASN A 20 -4.21 -32.20 25.36
CA ASN A 20 -3.58 -31.03 25.97
C ASN A 20 -2.46 -31.42 26.97
N LYS A 21 -2.65 -32.48 27.75
CA LYS A 21 -1.61 -33.01 28.65
C LYS A 21 -0.41 -33.56 27.87
N LYS A 22 -0.65 -34.31 26.78
CA LYS A 22 0.39 -34.86 25.92
C LYS A 22 1.20 -33.76 25.22
N HIS A 23 0.54 -32.78 24.61
CA HIS A 23 1.21 -31.62 24.00
C HIS A 23 2.07 -30.80 24.97
N ARG A 24 1.69 -30.76 26.25
CA ARG A 24 2.48 -30.09 27.29
C ARG A 24 3.74 -30.89 27.64
N SER A 25 3.62 -32.22 27.77
CA SER A 25 4.75 -33.11 28.02
C SER A 25 5.79 -33.05 26.90
N ASP A 26 5.35 -33.11 25.63
CA ASP A 26 6.25 -33.06 24.47
C ASP A 26 7.05 -31.74 24.44
N ARG A 27 6.38 -30.64 24.81
CA ARG A 27 6.99 -29.30 24.85
C ARG A 27 8.08 -29.18 25.90
N ASP A 28 7.85 -29.74 27.09
CA ASP A 28 8.82 -29.69 28.19
C ASP A 28 10.06 -30.53 27.85
N THR A 29 9.87 -31.70 27.22
CA THR A 29 10.96 -32.53 26.69
C THR A 29 11.80 -31.78 25.63
N ILE A 30 11.16 -31.11 24.67
CA ILE A 30 11.84 -30.31 23.64
C ILE A 30 12.69 -29.20 24.27
N PHE A 31 12.18 -28.52 25.30
CA PHE A 31 12.94 -27.46 25.96
C PHE A 31 14.16 -27.98 26.71
N SER A 32 14.06 -29.13 27.37
CA SER A 32 15.20 -29.75 28.06
C SER A 32 16.33 -30.11 27.11
N ILE A 33 16.01 -30.66 25.93
CA ILE A 33 17.02 -31.00 24.89
C ILE A 33 17.71 -29.73 24.37
N ILE A 34 16.94 -28.67 24.10
CA ILE A 34 17.48 -27.39 23.66
C ILE A 34 18.35 -26.75 24.74
N GLU A 35 17.96 -26.82 26.01
CA GLU A 35 18.76 -26.33 27.13
C GLU A 35 20.15 -26.96 27.14
N GLN A 36 20.19 -28.30 27.09
CA GLN A 36 21.42 -29.08 27.19
C GLN A 36 22.38 -28.82 26.01
N ASP A 37 21.85 -28.69 24.78
CA ASP A 37 22.67 -28.68 23.56
C ASP A 37 22.83 -27.31 22.89
N SER A 38 22.05 -26.29 23.28
CA SER A 38 22.05 -24.98 22.60
C SER A 38 23.37 -24.21 22.60
N GLY A 39 24.26 -24.54 23.55
CA GLY A 39 25.60 -23.95 23.69
C GLY A 39 26.70 -24.67 22.90
N ARG A 40 26.43 -25.88 22.40
CA ARG A 40 27.42 -26.74 21.71
C ARG A 40 27.03 -27.09 20.27
N SER A 41 25.74 -27.00 19.95
CA SER A 41 25.20 -27.45 18.67
C SER A 41 24.73 -26.28 17.79
N THR A 42 25.00 -26.41 16.48
CA THR A 42 24.42 -25.51 15.46
C THR A 42 22.91 -25.75 15.32
N LEU A 43 22.20 -24.82 14.70
CA LEU A 43 20.74 -24.91 14.51
C LEU A 43 20.32 -26.11 13.67
N LYS A 44 21.13 -26.45 12.67
CA LYS A 44 20.92 -27.63 11.83
C LYS A 44 21.05 -28.91 12.66
N GLN A 45 22.11 -29.01 13.47
CA GLN A 45 22.33 -30.16 14.36
C GLN A 45 21.23 -30.27 15.42
N LEU A 46 20.75 -29.16 15.97
CA LEU A 46 19.62 -29.17 16.91
C LEU A 46 18.32 -29.64 16.26
N ALA A 47 18.08 -29.25 14.99
CA ALA A 47 16.91 -29.71 14.26
C ALA A 47 16.98 -31.22 13.94
N GLU A 48 18.17 -31.73 13.63
CA GLU A 48 18.43 -33.18 13.44
C GLU A 48 18.20 -33.95 14.75
N ILE A 49 18.78 -33.49 15.87
CA ILE A 49 18.59 -34.08 17.21
C ILE A 49 17.10 -34.12 17.60
N LEU A 50 16.37 -33.04 17.36
CA LEU A 50 14.93 -32.95 17.66
C LEU A 50 14.04 -33.70 16.67
N THR A 51 14.56 -34.09 15.51
CA THR A 51 13.82 -34.92 14.54
C THR A 51 13.98 -36.41 14.88
N ASP A 52 15.16 -36.79 15.38
CA ASP A 52 15.50 -38.18 15.68
C ASP A 52 15.13 -38.59 17.12
N HIS A 53 14.61 -37.67 17.95
CA HIS A 53 14.28 -37.96 19.35
C HIS A 53 12.97 -38.78 19.45
N PRO A 54 12.94 -39.92 20.16
CA PRO A 54 11.78 -40.83 20.18
C PRO A 54 10.52 -40.21 20.79
N ASP A 55 10.69 -39.22 21.67
CA ASP A 55 9.60 -38.52 22.35
C ASP A 55 9.10 -37.26 21.62
N THR A 56 9.66 -36.93 20.46
CA THR A 56 9.20 -35.77 19.66
C THR A 56 8.30 -36.23 18.51
N ILE A 57 7.10 -35.68 18.43
CA ILE A 57 6.13 -36.06 17.38
C ILE A 57 6.37 -35.23 16.11
N GLY A 58 6.88 -35.89 15.07
CA GLY A 58 6.92 -35.37 13.70
C GLY A 58 8.26 -34.75 13.27
N ASN A 59 8.36 -34.44 11.97
CA ASN A 59 9.59 -33.92 11.36
C ASN A 59 9.87 -32.47 11.82
N PHE A 60 10.88 -32.29 12.66
CA PHE A 60 11.28 -30.99 13.18
C PHE A 60 12.11 -30.21 12.16
N SER A 61 11.53 -29.14 11.61
CA SER A 61 12.26 -28.26 10.70
C SER A 61 13.25 -27.35 11.46
N MET A 62 14.30 -26.89 10.76
CA MET A 62 15.22 -25.87 11.32
C MET A 62 14.49 -24.62 11.82
N ARG A 63 13.37 -24.24 11.17
CA ARG A 63 12.54 -23.10 11.60
C ARG A 63 11.84 -23.35 12.94
N GLN A 64 11.44 -24.58 13.22
CA GLN A 64 10.87 -24.96 14.51
C GLN A 64 11.96 -25.01 15.58
N ALA A 65 13.13 -25.59 15.30
CA ALA A 65 14.27 -25.56 16.21
C ALA A 65 14.70 -24.12 16.56
N ASP A 66 14.73 -23.23 15.58
CA ASP A 66 14.96 -21.79 15.77
C ASP A 66 13.89 -21.13 16.66
N TYR A 67 12.61 -21.41 16.38
CA TYR A 67 11.49 -20.89 17.16
C TYR A 67 11.53 -21.35 18.62
N TYR A 68 11.82 -22.63 18.89
CA TYR A 68 11.92 -23.14 20.24
C TYR A 68 13.20 -22.69 20.97
N LYS A 69 14.34 -22.55 20.27
CA LYS A 69 15.56 -21.94 20.83
C LYS A 69 15.33 -20.47 21.19
N MET A 70 14.54 -19.77 20.39
CA MET A 70 14.11 -18.40 20.64
C MET A 70 13.19 -18.31 21.86
N LEU A 71 12.23 -19.22 22.02
CA LEU A 71 11.36 -19.29 23.22
C LEU A 71 12.14 -19.72 24.48
N TYR A 72 13.19 -20.51 24.33
CA TYR A 72 14.00 -21.01 25.44
C TYR A 72 14.95 -19.96 26.03
N LYS A 73 15.74 -19.27 25.20
CA LYS A 73 16.68 -18.19 25.63
C LYS A 73 16.01 -16.94 26.21
N SER A 74 14.71 -17.01 26.37
CA SER A 74 13.83 -15.91 26.64
C SER A 74 13.33 -15.93 28.09
N GLY A 75 13.01 -17.05 28.74
CA GLY A 75 12.17 -16.94 29.96
C GLY A 75 10.88 -16.12 29.71
N LYS A 76 10.36 -16.20 28.47
CA LYS A 76 9.44 -15.35 27.67
C LYS A 76 10.05 -14.18 26.86
N THR A 77 11.32 -13.84 27.02
CA THR A 77 12.00 -12.58 26.63
C THR A 77 12.75 -12.43 25.29
N GLU A 78 12.71 -11.20 24.79
CA GLU A 78 13.55 -10.61 23.74
C GLU A 78 15.07 -10.85 23.92
N MET A 79 15.76 -11.32 22.87
CA MET A 79 17.22 -11.37 22.83
C MET A 79 17.82 -10.05 22.29
N LYS A 80 18.71 -9.45 23.09
CA LYS A 80 19.65 -8.42 22.64
C LYS A 80 20.65 -9.01 21.64
N ILE A 81 20.71 -8.40 20.46
CA ILE A 81 21.73 -8.60 19.42
C ILE A 81 23.13 -8.54 20.06
N ARG A 82 24.03 -9.49 19.77
CA ARG A 82 25.46 -9.43 20.20
C ARG A 82 25.98 -8.00 19.95
N PRO A 83 26.54 -7.29 20.95
CA PRO A 83 26.97 -5.92 20.76
C PRO A 83 28.03 -5.84 19.65
N TRP A 84 28.03 -4.75 18.90
CA TRP A 84 29.04 -4.48 17.88
C TRP A 84 30.33 -4.07 18.55
N ARG A 85 31.45 -4.66 18.11
CA ARG A 85 32.78 -4.23 18.56
C ARG A 85 33.34 -3.15 17.63
N PRO A 86 34.18 -2.23 18.12
CA PRO A 86 34.80 -1.20 17.28
C PRO A 86 35.56 -1.77 16.07
N GLU A 87 36.19 -2.95 16.21
CA GLU A 87 36.91 -3.61 15.12
C GLU A 87 35.96 -4.09 14.02
N GLU A 88 34.76 -4.56 14.40
CA GLU A 88 33.73 -4.97 13.44
C GLU A 88 33.18 -3.76 12.68
N ASP A 89 33.03 -2.61 13.33
CA ASP A 89 32.60 -1.37 12.68
C ASP A 89 33.65 -0.90 11.66
N ASN A 90 34.95 -1.04 11.96
CA ASN A 90 36.03 -0.75 11.03
C ASN A 90 36.05 -1.71 9.83
N ILE A 91 35.86 -3.02 10.05
CA ILE A 91 35.77 -4.01 8.98
C ILE A 91 34.53 -3.74 8.11
N LEU A 92 33.38 -3.47 8.75
CA LEU A 92 32.13 -3.11 8.09
C LEU A 92 32.33 -1.88 7.19
N TYR A 93 32.97 -0.83 7.71
CA TYR A 93 33.31 0.37 6.96
C TYR A 93 34.14 0.06 5.72
N ASN A 94 35.26 -0.66 5.89
CA ASN A 94 36.18 -0.99 4.79
C ASN A 94 35.51 -1.84 3.70
N LEU A 95 34.68 -2.82 4.07
CA LEU A 95 33.95 -3.65 3.11
C LEU A 95 32.91 -2.85 2.33
N ILE A 96 32.23 -1.89 2.98
CA ILE A 96 31.30 -0.99 2.30
C ILE A 96 32.03 -0.07 1.31
N GLN A 97 33.20 0.47 1.68
CA GLN A 97 34.01 1.29 0.76
C GLN A 97 34.45 0.50 -0.48
N LYS A 98 34.71 -0.81 -0.33
CA LYS A 98 35.01 -1.72 -1.44
C LYS A 98 33.77 -2.17 -2.24
N GLY A 99 32.58 -1.69 -1.89
CA GLY A 99 31.33 -2.01 -2.59
C GLY A 99 30.83 -3.45 -2.37
N VAL A 100 31.28 -4.12 -1.31
CA VAL A 100 30.86 -5.49 -0.99
C VAL A 100 29.38 -5.50 -0.61
N SER A 101 28.62 -6.50 -1.06
CA SER A 101 27.18 -6.60 -0.76
C SER A 101 26.92 -6.98 0.71
N ASN A 102 25.80 -6.51 1.27
CA ASN A 102 25.45 -6.77 2.67
C ASN A 102 25.38 -8.27 3.01
N ASN A 103 25.03 -9.13 2.05
CA ASN A 103 25.03 -10.59 2.26
C ASN A 103 26.44 -11.15 2.44
N LYS A 104 27.41 -10.68 1.63
CA LYS A 104 28.81 -11.07 1.77
C LYS A 104 29.43 -10.51 3.05
N ILE A 105 29.10 -9.27 3.40
CA ILE A 105 29.51 -8.65 4.67
C ILE A 105 28.99 -9.45 5.87
N ALA A 106 27.72 -9.86 5.82
CA ALA A 106 27.09 -10.68 6.85
C ALA A 106 27.82 -12.01 7.05
N ALA A 107 28.20 -12.69 5.95
CA ALA A 107 29.01 -13.90 6.02
C ALA A 107 30.41 -13.66 6.63
N ILE A 108 31.10 -12.60 6.20
CA ILE A 108 32.45 -12.26 6.70
C ILE A 108 32.44 -11.93 8.20
N LEU A 109 31.44 -11.18 8.67
CA LEU A 109 31.33 -10.76 10.07
C LEU A 109 30.62 -11.78 10.96
N ASN A 110 30.19 -12.91 10.39
CA ASN A 110 29.32 -13.88 11.05
C ASN A 110 28.11 -13.21 11.76
N ARG A 111 27.40 -12.37 11.00
CA ARG A 111 26.21 -11.62 11.43
C ARG A 111 25.04 -11.92 10.50
N THR A 112 23.82 -11.64 10.94
CA THR A 112 22.67 -11.65 10.02
C THR A 112 22.72 -10.44 9.09
N ARG A 113 22.20 -10.60 7.88
CA ARG A 113 22.03 -9.50 6.92
C ARG A 113 21.28 -8.30 7.54
N GLN A 114 20.25 -8.58 8.33
CA GLN A 114 19.43 -7.54 8.97
C GLN A 114 20.24 -6.76 10.03
N ALA A 115 21.06 -7.44 10.84
CA ALA A 115 21.95 -6.77 11.78
C ALA A 115 22.96 -5.86 11.08
N VAL A 116 23.54 -6.31 9.95
CA VAL A 116 24.42 -5.50 9.11
C VAL A 116 23.68 -4.28 8.56
N CYS A 117 22.50 -4.46 7.94
CA CYS A 117 21.70 -3.35 7.42
C CYS A 117 21.39 -2.31 8.51
N HIS A 118 20.98 -2.77 9.69
CA HIS A 118 20.63 -1.88 10.80
C HIS A 118 21.86 -1.14 11.33
N ARG A 119 23.00 -1.82 11.49
CA ARG A 119 24.23 -1.17 11.94
C ARG A 119 24.75 -0.13 10.95
N ILE A 120 24.65 -0.43 9.66
CA ILE A 120 24.99 0.53 8.60
C ILE A 120 24.16 1.81 8.72
N ILE A 121 22.87 1.70 9.06
CA ILE A 121 21.99 2.84 9.28
C ILE A 121 22.39 3.59 10.57
N GLN A 122 22.65 2.85 11.66
CA GLN A 122 23.05 3.42 12.95
C GLN A 122 24.36 4.20 12.88
N LEU A 123 25.37 3.68 12.17
CA LEU A 123 26.66 4.33 11.96
C LEU A 123 26.64 5.33 10.80
N ASP A 124 25.48 5.50 10.16
CA ASP A 124 25.27 6.36 9.00
C ASP A 124 26.23 6.09 7.83
N PHE A 125 26.73 4.86 7.70
CA PHE A 125 27.66 4.47 6.62
C PHE A 125 27.02 4.54 5.22
N GLN A 126 25.69 4.60 5.13
CA GLN A 126 24.96 4.83 3.87
C GLN A 126 25.19 6.22 3.25
N THR A 127 25.68 7.22 4.00
CA THR A 127 25.78 8.61 3.51
C THR A 127 27.04 8.97 2.76
N ARG A 128 28.09 8.15 2.71
CA ARG A 128 29.40 8.63 2.24
C ARG A 128 29.56 8.60 0.73
N ILE A 129 28.66 9.32 0.06
CA ILE A 129 29.05 10.19 -1.04
C ILE A 129 30.13 11.13 -0.47
N SER A 130 31.26 11.33 -1.17
CA SER A 130 32.28 12.29 -0.72
C SER A 130 31.68 13.67 -0.51
N GLU A 131 32.21 14.48 0.40
CA GLU A 131 31.66 15.81 0.70
C GLU A 131 31.50 16.68 -0.55
N LYS A 132 32.45 16.56 -1.49
CA LYS A 132 32.37 17.15 -2.84
C LYS A 132 31.15 16.66 -3.63
N LYS A 133 30.94 15.35 -3.73
CA LYS A 133 29.78 14.80 -4.43
C LYS A 133 28.47 15.09 -3.68
N ALA A 134 28.49 15.18 -2.35
CA ALA A 134 27.31 15.51 -1.55
C ALA A 134 26.91 16.96 -1.80
N SER A 135 27.88 17.87 -1.96
CA SER A 135 27.66 19.26 -2.37
C SER A 135 27.04 19.35 -3.77
N HIS A 136 27.55 18.60 -4.74
CA HIS A 136 26.92 18.53 -6.08
C HIS A 136 25.50 17.96 -6.05
N VAL A 137 25.24 16.95 -5.21
CA VAL A 137 23.87 16.41 -5.01
C VAL A 137 22.97 17.50 -4.45
N LYS A 138 23.42 18.26 -3.44
CA LYS A 138 22.66 19.38 -2.86
C LYS A 138 22.37 20.47 -3.88
N GLU A 139 23.36 20.86 -4.69
CA GLU A 139 23.17 21.83 -5.77
C GLU A 139 22.14 21.35 -6.80
N GLY A 140 22.22 20.08 -7.23
CA GLY A 140 21.24 19.48 -8.13
C GLY A 140 19.83 19.44 -7.55
N LEU A 141 19.71 19.17 -6.24
CA LEU A 141 18.42 19.22 -5.53
C LEU A 141 17.83 20.63 -5.48
N VAL A 142 18.66 21.66 -5.22
CA VAL A 142 18.25 23.08 -5.21
C VAL A 142 17.82 23.55 -6.60
N LYS A 143 18.49 23.07 -7.66
CA LYS A 143 18.14 23.33 -9.06
C LYS A 143 16.89 22.57 -9.54
N GLY A 144 16.30 21.72 -8.71
CA GLY A 144 15.09 20.96 -9.04
C GLY A 144 15.29 19.77 -9.98
N LEU A 145 16.55 19.35 -10.23
CA LEU A 145 16.83 18.25 -11.16
C LEU A 145 16.26 16.90 -10.66
N PRO A 146 15.81 15.99 -11.54
CA PRO A 146 15.38 14.65 -11.15
C PRO A 146 16.50 13.85 -10.46
N HIS A 147 16.16 13.00 -9.49
CA HIS A 147 17.17 12.21 -8.75
C HIS A 147 18.05 11.33 -9.65
N ALA A 148 17.50 10.81 -10.76
CA ALA A 148 18.25 10.02 -11.73
C ALA A 148 19.31 10.86 -12.45
N GLU A 149 18.97 12.10 -12.80
CA GLU A 149 19.88 13.04 -13.45
C GLU A 149 20.98 13.51 -12.49
N ILE A 150 20.62 13.83 -11.24
CA ILE A 150 21.60 14.15 -10.19
C ILE A 150 22.58 12.98 -9.98
N ALA A 151 22.08 11.75 -9.92
CA ALA A 151 22.90 10.56 -9.76
C ALA A 151 23.91 10.40 -10.91
N LYS A 152 23.47 10.63 -12.16
CA LYS A 152 24.31 10.63 -13.35
C LYS A 152 25.38 11.73 -13.29
N ASN A 153 24.98 12.97 -13.01
CA ASN A 153 25.88 14.13 -12.99
C ASN A 153 26.92 14.05 -11.87
N CYS A 154 26.57 13.44 -10.74
CA CYS A 154 27.48 13.30 -9.59
C CYS A 154 28.30 11.98 -9.62
N ASN A 155 28.10 11.13 -10.64
CA ASN A 155 28.58 9.75 -10.66
C ASN A 155 28.36 9.06 -9.30
N ALA A 156 27.09 9.08 -8.86
CA ALA A 156 26.66 8.60 -7.55
C ALA A 156 25.53 7.56 -7.72
N LYS A 157 25.40 6.65 -6.75
CA LYS A 157 24.28 5.72 -6.72
C LYS A 157 22.97 6.47 -6.45
N LEU A 158 21.90 6.10 -7.15
CA LEU A 158 20.57 6.70 -6.98
C LEU A 158 20.06 6.60 -5.52
N SER A 159 20.32 5.49 -4.84
CA SER A 159 19.97 5.30 -3.43
C SER A 159 20.64 6.35 -2.52
N SER A 160 21.89 6.69 -2.80
CA SER A 160 22.63 7.70 -2.04
C SER A 160 22.09 9.11 -2.28
N VAL A 161 21.66 9.44 -3.51
CA VAL A 161 20.95 10.70 -3.82
C VAL A 161 19.64 10.79 -3.04
N ARG A 162 18.85 9.71 -3.01
CA ARG A 162 17.60 9.65 -2.23
C ARG A 162 17.83 9.83 -0.74
N HIS A 163 18.91 9.25 -0.20
CA HIS A 163 19.28 9.39 1.21
C HIS A 163 19.75 10.80 1.57
N ILE A 164 20.57 11.45 0.74
CA ILE A 164 20.91 12.87 0.94
C ILE A 164 19.65 13.73 0.84
N SER A 165 18.80 13.46 -0.15
CA SER A 165 17.54 14.19 -0.32
C SER A 165 16.59 14.02 0.87
N SER A 166 16.54 12.86 1.53
CA SER A 166 15.68 12.68 2.71
C SER A 166 16.18 13.46 3.93
N LYS A 167 17.50 13.61 4.09
CA LYS A 167 18.09 14.50 5.10
C LYS A 167 17.94 15.98 4.77
N TYR A 168 17.90 16.31 3.48
CA TYR A 168 17.68 17.67 2.97
C TYR A 168 16.21 18.05 2.79
N LYS A 169 15.26 17.12 3.00
CA LYS A 169 13.82 17.38 2.92
C LYS A 169 13.39 18.64 3.68
N PRO A 170 13.84 18.92 4.92
CA PRO A 170 13.43 20.15 5.61
C PRO A 170 13.80 21.47 4.90
N TYR A 171 14.84 21.45 4.06
CA TYR A 171 15.35 22.62 3.33
C TYR A 171 14.92 22.65 1.87
N VAL A 172 14.75 21.49 1.25
CA VAL A 172 14.32 21.34 -0.15
C VAL A 172 12.79 21.30 -0.23
N ASP A 173 12.04 20.83 0.78
CA ASP A 173 10.56 20.85 0.82
C ASP A 173 9.99 22.27 0.88
N LYS A 174 10.81 23.30 1.15
CA LYS A 174 10.39 24.70 0.96
C LYS A 174 10.41 25.14 -0.52
N ARG A 175 11.08 24.42 -1.42
CA ARG A 175 11.22 24.79 -2.86
C ARG A 175 10.79 23.70 -3.83
N ARG A 176 11.00 22.41 -3.53
CA ARG A 176 10.25 21.30 -4.12
C ARG A 176 8.93 21.24 -3.40
N LEU A 177 7.98 22.02 -3.90
CA LEU A 177 6.62 21.58 -4.15
C LEU A 177 6.16 20.58 -3.08
N ALA A 178 5.45 21.01 -2.05
CA ALA A 178 3.99 20.95 -2.19
C ALA A 178 3.62 20.20 -3.48
N PHE A 179 3.60 18.86 -3.45
CA PHE A 179 2.44 18.21 -4.06
C PHE A 179 1.31 18.95 -3.36
N PRO A 180 0.68 19.93 -4.02
CA PRO A 180 -0.29 20.70 -3.30
C PRO A 180 -1.32 19.66 -2.89
N ARG A 181 -1.88 19.80 -1.70
CA ARG A 181 -3.05 19.03 -1.30
C ARG A 181 -4.27 19.28 -2.25
N ASN A 182 -4.02 19.81 -3.46
CA ASN A 182 -4.94 20.43 -4.40
C ASN A 182 -4.90 19.71 -5.77
N GLY A 183 -4.62 18.40 -5.82
CA GLY A 183 -4.96 17.61 -7.00
C GLY A 183 -3.94 17.53 -8.15
N SER A 184 -4.37 16.95 -9.28
CA SER A 184 -3.56 16.81 -10.51
C SER A 184 -3.26 18.17 -11.16
N PHE A 185 -2.28 18.26 -12.09
CA PHE A 185 -2.05 19.51 -12.85
C PHE A 185 -3.33 19.99 -13.53
N VAL A 186 -4.01 19.10 -14.24
CA VAL A 186 -5.26 19.43 -14.94
C VAL A 186 -6.35 19.86 -13.96
N GLU A 187 -6.50 19.18 -12.82
CA GLU A 187 -7.45 19.57 -11.77
C GLU A 187 -7.17 20.99 -11.28
N ARG A 188 -5.91 21.35 -11.06
CA ARG A 188 -5.52 22.70 -10.63
C ARG A 188 -5.84 23.76 -11.67
N GLU A 189 -5.50 23.52 -12.93
CA GLU A 189 -5.79 24.46 -14.02
C GLU A 189 -7.30 24.64 -14.22
N ILE A 190 -8.06 23.54 -14.17
CA ILE A 190 -9.52 23.59 -14.23
C ILE A 190 -10.07 24.36 -13.03
N ARG A 191 -9.64 24.03 -11.81
CA ARG A 191 -10.08 24.67 -10.57
C ARG A 191 -9.79 26.17 -10.59
N ALA A 192 -8.56 26.58 -10.88
CA ALA A 192 -8.17 28.00 -10.93
C ALA A 192 -9.01 28.77 -11.95
N SER A 193 -9.26 28.18 -13.11
CA SER A 193 -10.10 28.80 -14.15
C SER A 193 -11.56 28.93 -13.72
N LEU A 194 -12.09 27.93 -13.01
CA LEU A 194 -13.46 27.97 -12.49
C LEU A 194 -13.57 28.92 -11.31
N GLU A 195 -12.59 28.98 -10.41
CA GLU A 195 -12.52 29.94 -9.30
C GLU A 195 -12.48 31.38 -9.84
N SER A 196 -11.70 31.64 -10.90
CA SER A 196 -11.69 32.95 -11.57
C SER A 196 -13.04 33.34 -12.17
N ARG A 197 -13.90 32.37 -12.52
CA ARG A 197 -15.17 32.62 -13.22
C ARG A 197 -16.37 32.64 -12.30
N TYR A 198 -16.41 31.72 -11.34
CA TYR A 198 -17.53 31.48 -10.44
C TYR A 198 -17.24 31.99 -9.02
N GLY A 199 -16.01 32.41 -8.70
CA GLY A 199 -15.63 32.95 -7.40
C GLY A 199 -15.93 31.96 -6.28
N ASP A 200 -16.59 32.46 -5.24
CA ASP A 200 -16.95 31.69 -4.04
C ASP A 200 -17.96 30.55 -4.29
N ALA A 201 -18.58 30.50 -5.47
CA ALA A 201 -19.39 29.35 -5.87
C ALA A 201 -18.53 28.08 -6.06
N VAL A 202 -17.23 28.21 -6.34
CA VAL A 202 -16.32 27.05 -6.31
C VAL A 202 -15.91 26.81 -4.86
N LEU A 203 -16.43 25.73 -4.28
CA LEU A 203 -16.19 25.47 -2.87
C LEU A 203 -14.72 25.04 -2.65
N PRO A 204 -14.11 25.49 -1.54
CA PRO A 204 -12.77 25.08 -1.18
C PRO A 204 -12.71 23.58 -0.95
N LYS A 205 -11.59 22.97 -1.32
CA LYS A 205 -11.27 21.57 -1.00
C LYS A 205 -11.06 21.47 0.53
N LYS A 206 -12.14 21.26 1.29
CA LYS A 206 -12.11 21.07 2.74
C LYS A 206 -12.08 19.58 3.07
N SER A 207 -11.30 19.21 4.06
CA SER A 207 -11.26 17.86 4.66
C SER A 207 -12.53 17.48 5.45
N SER A 208 -13.69 18.09 5.15
CA SER A 208 -14.90 18.01 5.95
C SER A 208 -15.94 17.02 5.41
N LYS A 209 -16.49 16.22 6.34
CA LYS A 209 -17.57 15.22 6.20
C LYS A 209 -18.82 15.61 5.40
N THR A 210 -18.99 16.86 4.96
CA THR A 210 -20.18 17.37 4.26
C THR A 210 -20.23 17.00 2.78
N TRP A 211 -19.10 17.00 2.08
CA TRP A 211 -18.96 16.49 0.70
C TRP A 211 -17.66 15.70 0.46
N SER A 212 -16.78 15.61 1.47
CA SER A 212 -15.58 14.77 1.46
C SER A 212 -15.67 13.72 2.57
N GLY A 213 -16.48 12.68 2.33
CA GLY A 213 -16.60 11.50 3.19
C GLY A 213 -15.32 10.65 3.26
N GLY A 214 -14.14 11.27 3.42
CA GLY A 214 -12.83 10.64 3.35
C GLY A 214 -12.51 10.14 1.93
N ARG A 215 -12.86 8.88 1.65
CA ARG A 215 -12.44 8.14 0.43
C ARG A 215 -13.09 8.63 -0.87
N TYR A 216 -14.18 9.40 -0.78
CA TYR A 216 -15.03 9.81 -1.91
C TYR A 216 -15.13 11.35 -2.05
N GLU A 217 -14.01 12.05 -1.86
CA GLU A 217 -13.94 13.51 -2.03
C GLU A 217 -14.19 13.92 -3.48
N ILE A 218 -15.12 14.86 -3.70
CA ILE A 218 -15.34 15.53 -4.99
C ILE A 218 -14.18 16.48 -5.25
N ASP A 219 -13.56 16.39 -6.44
CA ASP A 219 -12.37 17.19 -6.76
C ASP A 219 -12.66 18.69 -6.84
N ILE A 220 -13.73 19.10 -7.56
CA ILE A 220 -14.12 20.50 -7.72
C ILE A 220 -15.63 20.66 -7.52
N PRO A 221 -16.09 20.85 -6.28
CA PRO A 221 -17.48 21.18 -5.97
C PRO A 221 -17.84 22.62 -6.36
N ILE A 222 -18.97 22.82 -7.05
CA ILE A 222 -19.49 24.15 -7.45
C ILE A 222 -20.98 24.30 -7.11
N VAL A 223 -21.36 25.43 -6.52
CA VAL A 223 -22.76 25.82 -6.26
C VAL A 223 -23.12 27.02 -7.14
N ALA A 224 -23.74 26.78 -8.30
CA ALA A 224 -24.05 27.80 -9.28
C ALA A 224 -25.56 28.08 -9.32
N GLY A 225 -26.00 29.12 -8.61
CA GLY A 225 -27.42 29.42 -8.43
C GLY A 225 -28.10 28.35 -7.57
N GLU A 226 -29.21 27.80 -8.03
CA GLU A 226 -29.94 26.73 -7.32
C GLU A 226 -29.35 25.33 -7.55
N HIS A 227 -28.35 25.20 -8.41
CA HIS A 227 -27.79 23.91 -8.82
C HIS A 227 -26.39 23.67 -8.23
N LYS A 228 -26.10 22.40 -7.94
CA LYS A 228 -24.81 21.95 -7.41
C LYS A 228 -24.15 21.01 -8.41
N PHE A 229 -22.86 21.20 -8.66
CA PHE A 229 -22.09 20.42 -9.63
C PHE A 229 -20.87 19.79 -8.94
N ALA A 230 -20.70 18.48 -9.14
CA ALA A 230 -19.60 17.69 -8.61
C ALA A 230 -18.65 17.31 -9.75
N ILE A 231 -17.63 18.14 -9.99
CA ILE A 231 -16.66 17.89 -11.06
C ILE A 231 -15.56 16.97 -10.53
N GLU A 232 -15.34 15.86 -11.22
CA GLU A 232 -14.34 14.85 -10.90
C GLU A 232 -13.27 14.85 -12.00
N VAL A 233 -12.00 15.14 -11.67
CA VAL A 233 -10.92 15.26 -12.66
C VAL A 233 -9.99 14.05 -12.54
N GLN A 234 -10.02 13.18 -13.53
CA GLN A 234 -9.23 11.95 -13.53
C GLN A 234 -8.01 12.06 -14.42
N SER A 235 -6.82 11.96 -13.82
CA SER A 235 -5.54 12.00 -14.55
C SER A 235 -4.84 10.64 -14.69
N SER A 236 -5.42 9.53 -14.22
CA SER A 236 -4.82 8.20 -14.32
C SER A 236 -5.84 7.07 -14.36
N LEU A 237 -5.69 6.17 -15.34
CA LEU A 237 -6.40 4.90 -15.46
C LEU A 237 -5.92 3.90 -14.40
N HIS A 238 -6.59 3.80 -13.26
CA HIS A 238 -6.40 2.68 -12.34
C HIS A 238 -7.67 1.83 -12.32
N LYS A 239 -7.54 0.51 -12.54
CA LYS A 239 -8.66 -0.43 -12.68
C LYS A 239 -9.61 -0.47 -11.48
N ASP A 240 -9.12 -0.15 -10.27
CA ASP A 240 -9.94 -0.11 -9.04
C ASP A 240 -10.73 1.20 -8.85
N LYS A 241 -10.58 2.16 -9.77
CA LYS A 241 -11.17 3.51 -9.62
C LYS A 241 -12.64 3.58 -10.07
N LYS A 242 -13.12 2.66 -10.94
CA LYS A 242 -14.52 2.61 -11.41
C LYS A 242 -15.54 2.51 -10.26
N PHE A 243 -15.31 1.63 -9.29
CA PHE A 243 -16.17 1.53 -8.10
C PHE A 243 -16.15 2.81 -7.26
N ARG A 244 -15.00 3.48 -7.20
CA ARG A 244 -14.86 4.74 -6.48
C ARG A 244 -15.60 5.88 -7.18
N ASP A 245 -15.51 5.93 -8.50
CA ASP A 245 -16.16 6.95 -9.32
C ASP A 245 -17.66 6.76 -9.33
N TYR A 246 -18.13 5.51 -9.43
CA TYR A 246 -19.53 5.16 -9.25
C TYR A 246 -20.03 5.55 -7.86
N ALA A 247 -19.29 5.24 -6.80
CA ALA A 247 -19.65 5.65 -5.44
C ALA A 247 -19.65 7.18 -5.28
N LYS A 248 -18.71 7.89 -5.89
CA LYS A 248 -18.69 9.36 -5.92
C LYS A 248 -19.87 9.95 -6.68
N MET A 249 -20.23 9.38 -7.83
CA MET A 249 -21.41 9.76 -8.61
C MET A 249 -22.68 9.57 -7.79
N ARG A 250 -22.88 8.39 -7.20
CA ARG A 250 -24.05 8.10 -6.35
C ARG A 250 -24.11 9.01 -5.14
N PHE A 251 -22.97 9.25 -4.48
CA PHE A 251 -22.88 10.19 -3.36
C PHE A 251 -23.26 11.62 -3.80
N ALA A 252 -22.80 12.06 -4.98
CA ALA A 252 -23.19 13.35 -5.54
C ALA A 252 -24.70 13.39 -5.80
N GLU A 253 -25.26 12.40 -6.49
CA GLU A 253 -26.70 12.28 -6.78
C GLU A 253 -27.56 12.28 -5.51
N GLU A 254 -27.18 11.51 -4.48
CA GLU A 254 -27.86 11.44 -3.18
C GLU A 254 -27.89 12.80 -2.47
N LYS A 255 -26.89 13.65 -2.71
CA LYS A 255 -26.81 15.01 -2.16
C LYS A 255 -27.46 16.06 -3.05
N GLY A 256 -28.06 15.65 -4.18
CA GLY A 256 -28.65 16.55 -5.18
C GLY A 256 -27.61 17.30 -6.02
N TRP A 257 -26.43 16.71 -6.23
CA TRP A 257 -25.37 17.26 -7.06
C TRP A 257 -25.36 16.59 -8.44
N LEU A 258 -25.12 17.39 -9.46
CA LEU A 258 -24.92 16.95 -10.84
C LEU A 258 -23.46 16.54 -11.02
N TRP A 259 -23.22 15.26 -11.28
CA TRP A 259 -21.88 14.72 -11.43
C TRP A 259 -21.31 14.99 -12.83
N LEU A 260 -20.05 15.45 -12.89
CA LEU A 260 -19.36 15.85 -14.12
C LEU A 260 -17.96 15.23 -14.20
N PRO A 261 -17.81 14.05 -14.83
CA PRO A 261 -16.52 13.38 -14.93
C PRO A 261 -15.65 13.93 -16.07
N VAL A 262 -14.47 14.44 -15.73
CA VAL A 262 -13.46 14.90 -16.66
C VAL A 262 -12.33 13.87 -16.72
N TRP A 263 -12.37 12.98 -17.71
CA TRP A 263 -11.30 12.01 -17.93
C TRP A 263 -10.21 12.56 -18.82
N VAL A 264 -9.02 12.68 -18.25
CA VAL A 264 -7.82 13.10 -18.95
C VAL A 264 -6.83 11.94 -18.96
N MET A 265 -6.89 11.16 -20.03
CA MET A 265 -5.98 10.04 -20.24
C MET A 265 -4.70 10.51 -20.90
N GLU A 266 -3.82 11.20 -20.16
CA GLU A 266 -2.58 11.65 -20.77
C GLU A 266 -1.35 11.45 -19.90
N VAL A 267 -0.29 10.97 -20.57
CA VAL A 267 1.06 10.82 -20.03
C VAL A 267 1.71 12.20 -19.82
N ASN A 268 1.24 13.25 -20.52
CA ASN A 268 1.74 14.64 -20.44
C ASN A 268 0.60 15.68 -20.54
N PRO A 269 -0.04 16.06 -19.43
CA PRO A 269 -1.17 16.99 -19.47
C PRO A 269 -0.75 18.41 -19.92
N ASP A 270 -1.42 18.94 -20.95
CA ASP A 270 -1.23 20.30 -21.50
C ASP A 270 -2.35 21.26 -21.02
N ILE A 271 -1.99 22.53 -20.73
CA ILE A 271 -2.92 23.62 -20.41
C ILE A 271 -4.02 23.80 -21.47
N LYS A 272 -3.72 23.53 -22.75
CA LYS A 272 -4.72 23.58 -23.83
C LYS A 272 -5.88 22.62 -23.59
N ILE A 273 -5.63 21.47 -22.97
CA ILE A 273 -6.65 20.45 -22.70
C ILE A 273 -7.48 20.85 -21.48
N ALA A 274 -6.82 21.32 -20.42
CA ALA A 274 -7.52 21.90 -19.28
C ALA A 274 -8.49 23.00 -19.74
N ASN A 275 -8.05 23.90 -20.62
CA ASN A 275 -8.88 24.96 -21.19
C ASN A 275 -10.08 24.44 -22.00
N LYS A 276 -9.95 23.32 -22.71
CA LYS A 276 -11.09 22.68 -23.41
C LYS A 276 -12.12 22.17 -22.41
N PHE A 277 -11.68 21.52 -21.33
CA PHE A 277 -12.57 21.04 -20.28
C PHE A 277 -13.24 22.18 -19.52
N VAL A 278 -12.52 23.26 -19.19
CA VAL A 278 -13.11 24.46 -18.59
C VAL A 278 -14.24 25.00 -19.47
N LYS A 279 -14.02 25.14 -20.78
CA LYS A 279 -15.05 25.60 -21.72
C LYS A 279 -16.27 24.67 -21.72
N LEU A 280 -16.06 23.36 -21.74
CA LEU A 280 -17.12 22.36 -21.68
C LEU A 280 -17.91 22.46 -20.36
N ILE A 281 -17.23 22.44 -19.21
CA ILE A 281 -17.85 22.56 -17.88
C ILE A 281 -18.71 23.83 -17.80
N CYS A 282 -18.14 24.97 -18.19
CA CYS A 282 -18.88 26.23 -18.18
C CYS A 282 -20.11 26.19 -19.11
N HIS A 283 -19.98 25.58 -20.29
CA HIS A 283 -21.10 25.40 -21.21
C HIS A 283 -22.21 24.55 -20.61
N LEU A 284 -21.87 23.44 -19.94
CA LEU A 284 -22.83 22.56 -19.29
C LEU A 284 -23.54 23.28 -18.12
N ILE A 285 -22.79 23.92 -17.22
CA ILE A 285 -23.34 24.67 -16.08
C ILE A 285 -24.29 25.76 -16.58
N ASN A 286 -23.85 26.60 -17.53
CA ASN A 286 -24.65 27.75 -18.00
C ASN A 286 -25.92 27.31 -18.72
N ASN A 287 -25.91 26.22 -19.50
CA ASN A 287 -27.12 25.71 -20.13
C ASN A 287 -28.09 25.15 -19.09
N TYR A 288 -27.57 24.39 -18.12
CA TYR A 288 -28.39 23.81 -17.06
C TYR A 288 -29.08 24.90 -16.22
N GLN A 289 -28.35 25.95 -15.83
CA GLN A 289 -28.90 27.11 -15.11
C GLN A 289 -30.00 27.86 -15.88
N LYS A 290 -30.00 27.77 -17.21
CA LYS A 290 -31.05 28.36 -18.07
C LYS A 290 -32.23 27.41 -18.29
N GLY A 291 -32.28 26.27 -17.61
CA GLY A 291 -33.29 25.23 -17.80
C GLY A 291 -33.04 24.32 -19.01
N ASN A 292 -31.97 24.54 -19.78
CA ASN A 292 -31.61 23.68 -20.91
C ASN A 292 -30.72 22.52 -20.43
N THR A 293 -31.33 21.41 -20.02
CA THR A 293 -30.63 20.24 -19.47
C THR A 293 -30.09 19.29 -20.55
N ARG A 294 -30.53 19.43 -21.81
CA ARG A 294 -30.18 18.51 -22.91
C ARG A 294 -28.67 18.34 -23.13
N PRO A 295 -27.82 19.39 -23.10
CA PRO A 295 -26.37 19.24 -23.27
C PRO A 295 -25.73 18.38 -22.17
N TYR A 296 -26.20 18.52 -20.92
CA TYR A 296 -25.71 17.73 -19.79
C TYR A 296 -26.03 16.24 -19.98
N PHE A 297 -27.29 15.90 -20.27
CA PHE A 297 -27.68 14.50 -20.45
C PHE A 297 -26.99 13.86 -21.65
N ARG A 298 -26.84 14.60 -22.76
CA ARG A 298 -26.07 14.12 -23.92
C ARG A 298 -24.60 13.87 -23.57
N TYR A 299 -23.99 14.74 -22.77
CA TYR A 299 -22.63 14.53 -22.29
C TYR A 299 -22.52 13.26 -21.45
N MET A 300 -23.43 13.06 -20.49
CA MET A 300 -23.46 11.86 -19.66
C MET A 300 -23.68 10.57 -20.45
N GLU A 301 -24.50 10.61 -21.50
CA GLU A 301 -24.69 9.48 -22.41
C GLU A 301 -23.39 9.12 -23.14
N ILE A 302 -22.64 10.11 -23.64
CA ILE A 302 -21.32 9.91 -24.26
C ILE A 302 -20.33 9.27 -23.27
N ILE A 303 -20.32 9.75 -22.03
CA ILE A 303 -19.47 9.19 -20.97
C ILE A 303 -19.84 7.73 -20.71
N ARG A 304 -21.12 7.41 -20.47
CA ARG A 304 -21.58 6.03 -20.24
C ARG A 304 -21.23 5.10 -21.38
N LYS A 305 -21.47 5.53 -22.62
CA LYS A 305 -21.12 4.76 -23.81
C LYS A 305 -19.62 4.46 -23.86
N LYS A 306 -18.77 5.45 -23.55
CA LYS A 306 -17.32 5.22 -23.44
C LYS A 306 -16.95 4.27 -22.29
N GLU A 307 -17.64 4.31 -21.15
CA GLU A 307 -17.43 3.29 -20.09
C GLU A 307 -17.76 1.88 -20.59
N GLU A 308 -18.88 1.73 -21.28
CA GLU A 308 -19.34 0.45 -21.82
C GLU A 308 -18.40 -0.10 -22.89
N GLU A 309 -17.92 0.76 -23.80
CA GLU A 309 -17.06 0.39 -24.93
C GLU A 309 -15.59 0.17 -24.53
N GLU A 310 -15.03 1.05 -23.68
CA GLU A 310 -13.60 1.04 -23.35
C GLU A 310 -13.30 0.33 -22.00
N PHE A 311 -14.27 0.24 -21.08
CA PHE A 311 -14.05 -0.19 -19.69
C PHE A 311 -15.08 -1.22 -19.21
N TYR A 312 -14.90 -2.48 -19.61
CA TYR A 312 -15.76 -3.62 -19.22
C TYR A 312 -16.00 -3.67 -17.70
N ALA A 313 -17.25 -3.53 -17.27
CA ALA A 313 -17.76 -4.19 -16.07
C ALA A 313 -19.25 -4.49 -16.30
N PRO A 314 -19.72 -5.71 -16.06
CA PRO A 314 -21.16 -5.99 -16.11
C PRO A 314 -21.88 -5.04 -15.15
N ILE A 315 -23.09 -4.62 -15.54
CA ILE A 315 -24.01 -3.88 -14.68
C ILE A 315 -24.26 -4.78 -13.45
N GLN A 316 -23.54 -4.53 -12.36
CA GLN A 316 -23.91 -5.09 -11.08
C GLN A 316 -25.03 -4.22 -10.54
N GLU A 317 -26.18 -4.82 -10.26
CA GLU A 317 -27.23 -4.12 -9.54
C GLU A 317 -26.64 -3.60 -8.20
N PRO A 318 -26.99 -2.37 -7.80
CA PRO A 318 -26.55 -1.82 -6.54
C PRO A 318 -27.01 -2.76 -5.42
N VAL A 319 -26.05 -3.33 -4.70
CA VAL A 319 -26.33 -4.07 -3.47
C VAL A 319 -26.82 -3.05 -2.44
N TYR A 320 -28.12 -2.75 -2.48
CA TYR A 320 -28.82 -2.00 -1.45
C TYR A 320 -28.95 -2.89 -0.22
N ASN A 321 -27.89 -2.99 0.57
CA ASN A 321 -28.06 -3.36 1.96
C ASN A 321 -27.24 -2.43 2.86
N LYS A 322 -27.99 -1.76 3.74
CA LYS A 322 -27.49 -1.07 4.92
C LYS A 322 -26.54 -2.04 5.64
N TRP A 323 -25.34 -1.57 5.96
CA TRP A 323 -24.25 -2.32 6.59
C TRP A 323 -23.56 -3.34 5.67
N VAL A 324 -22.79 -2.84 4.69
CA VAL A 324 -21.57 -3.56 4.32
C VAL A 324 -20.54 -3.25 5.40
N THR A 325 -20.59 -3.98 6.51
CA THR A 325 -19.34 -4.31 7.20
C THR A 325 -18.53 -5.08 6.17
N TYR A 326 -17.44 -4.49 5.70
CA TYR A 326 -16.41 -5.27 5.01
C TYR A 326 -16.06 -6.40 5.97
N GLY A 327 -16.47 -7.62 5.63
CA GLY A 327 -16.04 -8.81 6.34
C GLY A 327 -14.51 -8.86 6.37
N ASP A 328 -13.98 -9.58 7.35
CA ASP A 328 -12.54 -9.77 7.51
C ASP A 328 -11.87 -10.13 6.19
N TYR A 329 -10.61 -9.68 6.07
CA TYR A 329 -9.76 -9.86 4.89
C TYR A 329 -9.95 -11.24 4.24
N TRP A 330 -10.11 -11.22 2.90
CA TRP A 330 -10.19 -12.43 2.08
C TRP A 330 -8.98 -13.31 2.40
N THR A 331 -9.22 -14.60 2.59
CA THR A 331 -8.15 -15.56 2.80
C THR A 331 -7.35 -15.73 1.51
N ASP A 332 -6.06 -16.04 1.63
CA ASP A 332 -5.18 -16.29 0.48
C ASP A 332 -5.74 -17.38 -0.47
N VAL A 333 -6.60 -18.27 0.06
CA VAL A 333 -7.30 -19.33 -0.68
C VAL A 333 -8.41 -18.77 -1.57
N GLU A 334 -9.20 -17.81 -1.07
CA GLU A 334 -10.29 -17.17 -1.84
C GLU A 334 -9.73 -16.26 -2.95
N GLU A 335 -8.61 -15.58 -2.68
CA GLU A 335 -7.89 -14.80 -3.69
C GLU A 335 -7.30 -15.71 -4.79
N GLN A 336 -6.83 -16.91 -4.42
CA GLN A 336 -6.28 -17.88 -5.35
C GLN A 336 -7.37 -18.52 -6.22
N ILE A 337 -8.53 -18.88 -5.65
CA ILE A 337 -9.69 -19.41 -6.41
C ILE A 337 -10.16 -18.41 -7.47
N LEU A 338 -10.17 -17.12 -7.14
CA LEU A 338 -10.58 -16.07 -8.06
C LEU A 338 -9.54 -15.89 -9.17
N LYS A 339 -8.24 -15.89 -8.84
CA LYS A 339 -7.15 -15.87 -9.84
C LYS A 339 -7.18 -17.08 -10.77
N ASP A 340 -7.57 -18.25 -10.26
CA ASP A 340 -7.54 -19.50 -11.01
C ASP A 340 -8.75 -19.67 -11.95
N ASN A 341 -9.85 -18.96 -11.70
CA ASN A 341 -11.11 -19.15 -12.44
C ASN A 341 -11.62 -17.91 -13.18
N TYR A 342 -11.00 -16.74 -12.99
CA TYR A 342 -11.37 -15.53 -13.71
C TYR A 342 -10.83 -15.54 -15.14
N GLY A 343 -11.72 -15.71 -16.13
CA GLY A 343 -11.41 -15.54 -17.55
C GLY A 343 -11.40 -16.80 -18.42
N LYS A 344 -11.94 -17.95 -17.99
CA LYS A 344 -11.99 -19.18 -18.82
C LYS A 344 -13.35 -19.89 -18.89
N VAL A 345 -14.47 -19.16 -19.02
CA VAL A 345 -15.75 -19.78 -19.41
C VAL A 345 -16.32 -19.11 -20.66
N PRO A 346 -16.31 -19.80 -21.82
CA PRO A 346 -16.96 -19.30 -23.03
C PRO A 346 -18.48 -19.17 -22.84
N LYS A 347 -19.02 -18.02 -23.25
CA LYS A 347 -20.42 -17.57 -23.11
C LYS A 347 -21.50 -18.62 -23.45
N LYS A 348 -21.23 -19.57 -24.37
CA LYS A 348 -22.18 -20.62 -24.77
C LYS A 348 -22.47 -21.66 -23.67
N LYS A 349 -21.59 -21.82 -22.67
CA LYS A 349 -21.81 -22.76 -21.55
C LYS A 349 -22.60 -22.18 -20.39
N LEU A 350 -22.90 -20.88 -20.41
CA LEU A 350 -23.67 -20.20 -19.35
C LEU A 350 -25.17 -20.09 -19.66
N ALA A 351 -25.66 -20.64 -20.78
CA ALA A 351 -27.06 -20.51 -21.19
C ALA A 351 -28.00 -21.64 -20.68
N ASN A 352 -27.45 -22.65 -19.99
CA ASN A 352 -28.22 -23.82 -19.51
C ASN A 352 -27.98 -24.14 -18.02
N PHE A 353 -27.67 -23.13 -17.19
CA PHE A 353 -27.66 -23.25 -15.74
C PHE A 353 -28.58 -22.20 -15.12
#